data_AF-A0A2V9P447-F1
#
_entry.id   AF-A0A2V9P447-F1
#
_cell.length_a   1.000
_cell.length_b   1.000
_cell.length_c   1.000
_cell.angle_alpha   90.00
_cell.angle_beta   90.00
_cell.angle_gamma   90.00
#
_symmetry.space_group_name_H-M   'P 1'
#
loop_
_entity.id
_entity.type
_entity.pdbx_description
1 polymer ?
#
loop_
_entity_poly.entity_id
_entity_poly.type
_entity_poly.pdbx_seq_one_letter_code
_entity_poly.pdbx_strand_id
1 'polypeptide(L)'
;MLETIGRWKQREAEAEMKINFAHSGDAVAGLSTVVCNGEDQFVGHEQMGRAYVSHSECTLRSLDSLVPLFVVGNFNAIDRSGVNVSYLSDHKSQAEDYSLAVEEAAPLINKWFGDHRVKPGLKAEVVELPDRDAAPFESGNVLLIPLSSNENAMLMSAIQQLTHSSFPSSRAWIRDGLARYAQVSFVADKEGRDAALEYLRNHSKALIESEKLAPAEPNQAGHSLINSDDEFYVQTKAMNVWWTLRDMVGQDALSAALHNYKSGDDKSADYIEKLVEAQAHRDLAWFFDDWVYRDRGLPDFRIASVYPRELVNGGYMVTVTVENTGQAAAEVPVTLKMTNGERAERLVVPGKSTASVRIVCPSFPQQATVNDGSVLESDTNNDVYKIER
;
A
#
# COMPACT_ATOMS: atom_id res chain seq x y z
N MET A 1 26.41 1.32 -0.20
CA MET A 1 25.52 2.16 -1.03
C MET A 1 24.36 2.68 -0.17
N LEU A 2 23.62 1.79 0.51
CA LEU A 2 22.64 2.07 1.57
C LEU A 2 23.01 3.19 2.56
N GLU A 3 24.15 3.07 3.25
CA GLU A 3 24.61 4.06 4.24
C GLU A 3 24.94 5.45 3.61
N THR A 4 25.25 5.47 2.32
CA THR A 4 25.52 6.70 1.56
C THR A 4 24.21 7.39 1.21
N ILE A 5 23.19 6.64 0.80
CA ILE A 5 21.85 7.15 0.48
C ILE A 5 21.16 7.66 1.75
N GLY A 6 21.22 6.93 2.86
CA GLY A 6 20.64 7.38 4.13
C GLY A 6 21.26 8.69 4.63
N ARG A 7 22.60 8.82 4.55
CA ARG A 7 23.30 10.08 4.87
C ARG A 7 22.94 11.22 3.92
N TRP A 8 22.73 10.92 2.64
CA TRP A 8 22.28 11.91 1.66
C TRP A 8 20.87 12.40 1.99
N LYS A 9 19.91 11.49 2.20
CA LYS A 9 18.52 11.84 2.57
C LYS A 9 18.49 12.71 3.82
N GLN A 10 19.22 12.33 4.87
CA GLN A 10 19.26 13.13 6.09
C GLN A 10 19.85 14.53 5.86
N ARG A 11 20.85 14.66 5.00
CA ARG A 11 21.46 15.95 4.67
C ARG A 11 20.53 16.84 3.85
N GLU A 12 19.77 16.27 2.92
CA GLU A 12 18.93 17.00 1.98
C GLU A 12 17.47 17.21 2.47
N ALA A 13 17.14 16.78 3.69
CA ALA A 13 15.79 16.87 4.25
C ALA A 13 15.25 18.30 4.35
N GLU A 14 16.13 19.28 4.55
CA GLU A 14 15.78 20.71 4.58
C GLU A 14 16.32 21.45 3.35
N ALA A 15 16.79 20.73 2.33
CA ALA A 15 17.30 21.34 1.12
C ALA A 15 16.17 21.94 0.27
N GLU A 16 16.46 23.08 -0.34
CA GLU A 16 15.58 23.78 -1.26
C GLU A 16 16.32 24.01 -2.58
N MET A 17 15.65 23.72 -3.69
CA MET A 17 16.15 23.97 -5.04
C MET A 17 15.15 24.84 -5.79
N LYS A 18 15.61 26.02 -6.23
CA LYS A 18 14.83 26.90 -7.11
C LYS A 18 15.36 26.79 -8.53
N ILE A 19 14.48 26.48 -9.47
CA ILE A 19 14.84 26.34 -10.89
C ILE A 19 14.00 27.32 -11.69
N ASN A 20 14.67 28.10 -12.54
CA ASN A 20 14.05 28.94 -13.55
C ASN A 20 14.23 28.29 -14.92
N PHE A 21 13.13 27.85 -15.52
CA PHE A 21 13.08 27.36 -16.88
C PHE A 21 12.77 28.52 -17.81
N ALA A 22 13.60 28.71 -18.83
CA ALA A 22 13.31 29.60 -19.96
C ALA A 22 13.29 28.75 -21.23
N HIS A 23 12.19 28.78 -21.96
CA HIS A 23 12.10 28.12 -23.26
C HIS A 23 11.50 29.06 -24.29
N SER A 24 11.94 28.92 -25.53
CA SER A 24 11.49 29.77 -26.64
C SER A 24 11.11 28.93 -27.84
N GLY A 25 10.10 29.36 -28.59
CA GLY A 25 9.63 28.64 -29.76
C GLY A 25 8.88 29.52 -30.75
N ASP A 26 8.33 28.88 -31.77
CA ASP A 26 7.39 29.49 -32.71
C ASP A 26 5.96 29.07 -32.34
N ALA A 27 5.10 30.05 -32.05
CA ALA A 27 3.73 29.85 -31.58
C ALA A 27 2.79 29.23 -32.63
N VAL A 28 3.23 29.03 -33.88
CA VAL A 28 2.43 28.37 -34.93
C VAL A 28 2.01 26.95 -34.56
N ALA A 29 2.77 26.24 -33.73
CA ALA A 29 2.48 24.87 -33.28
C ALA A 29 1.81 24.80 -31.89
N GLY A 30 1.45 25.94 -31.29
CA GLY A 30 1.04 26.04 -29.89
C GLY A 30 2.22 26.35 -28.95
N LEU A 31 1.90 26.74 -27.71
CA LEU A 31 2.89 26.96 -26.66
C LEU A 31 3.22 25.63 -26.01
N SER A 32 4.52 25.32 -25.85
CA SER A 32 4.93 24.16 -25.07
C SER A 32 4.64 24.39 -23.59
N THR A 33 4.19 23.34 -22.91
CA THR A 33 3.90 23.35 -21.49
C THR A 33 5.12 22.82 -20.73
N VAL A 34 5.48 23.50 -19.65
CA VAL A 34 6.47 23.01 -18.68
C VAL A 34 5.72 22.58 -17.43
N VAL A 35 5.80 21.31 -17.08
CA VAL A 35 5.29 20.77 -15.81
C VAL A 35 6.50 20.44 -14.93
N CYS A 36 6.45 20.79 -13.66
CA CYS A 36 7.45 20.40 -12.67
C CYS A 36 6.75 20.02 -11.37
N ASN A 37 7.40 19.19 -10.55
CA ASN A 37 6.85 18.78 -9.24
C ASN A 37 7.27 19.74 -8.10
N GLY A 38 7.58 21.00 -8.44
CA GLY A 38 7.87 22.05 -7.48
C GLY A 38 6.60 22.76 -7.01
N GLU A 39 6.68 23.36 -5.83
CA GLU A 39 5.67 24.31 -5.35
C GLU A 39 5.79 25.67 -6.06
N ASP A 40 4.72 26.46 -5.95
CA ASP A 40 4.65 27.87 -6.35
C ASP A 40 5.05 28.10 -7.81
N GLN A 41 4.49 27.29 -8.70
CA GLN A 41 4.79 27.35 -10.13
C GLN A 41 4.28 28.67 -10.73
N PHE A 42 5.20 29.57 -11.07
CA PHE A 42 4.89 30.78 -11.82
C PHE A 42 5.15 30.54 -13.29
N VAL A 43 4.16 30.77 -14.16
CA VAL A 43 4.33 30.69 -15.61
C VAL A 43 4.02 32.04 -16.23
N GLY A 44 4.99 32.61 -16.93
CA GLY A 44 4.84 33.84 -17.70
C GLY A 44 5.35 33.62 -19.13
N HIS A 45 4.75 34.29 -20.12
CA HIS A 45 5.28 34.27 -21.47
C HIS A 45 5.29 35.67 -22.08
N GLU A 46 6.30 35.93 -22.89
CA GLU A 46 6.41 37.10 -23.75
C GLU A 46 6.33 36.63 -25.20
N GLN A 47 5.48 37.28 -26.00
CA GLN A 47 5.31 36.96 -27.42
C GLN A 47 5.69 38.16 -28.28
N MET A 48 6.61 37.95 -29.23
CA MET A 48 7.00 38.93 -30.24
C MET A 48 6.74 38.37 -31.64
N GLY A 49 5.56 38.67 -32.18
CA GLY A 49 5.10 38.10 -33.45
C GLY A 49 4.82 36.61 -33.32
N ARG A 50 5.55 35.78 -34.08
CA ARG A 50 5.46 34.32 -34.01
C ARG A 50 6.39 33.71 -32.96
N ALA A 51 7.45 34.43 -32.59
CA ALA A 51 8.35 33.96 -31.55
C ALA A 51 7.73 34.19 -30.17
N TYR A 52 7.90 33.23 -29.27
CA TYR A 52 7.59 33.39 -27.86
C TYR A 52 8.78 32.98 -27.00
N VAL A 53 8.86 33.54 -25.80
CA VAL A 53 9.70 33.09 -24.70
C VAL A 53 8.79 32.87 -23.50
N SER A 54 8.84 31.69 -22.90
CA SER A 54 8.10 31.34 -21.70
C SER A 54 9.08 31.07 -20.56
N HIS A 55 8.72 31.58 -19.39
CA HIS A 55 9.47 31.45 -18.15
C HIS A 55 8.62 30.68 -17.15
N SER A 56 9.23 29.68 -16.51
CA SER A 56 8.60 28.93 -15.43
C SER A 56 9.54 28.86 -14.23
N GLU A 57 9.08 29.27 -13.06
CA GLU A 57 9.81 29.09 -11.81
C GLU A 57 9.24 27.89 -11.04
N CYS A 58 10.12 27.03 -10.52
CA CYS A 58 9.76 25.86 -9.73
C CYS A 58 10.59 25.85 -8.45
N THR A 59 9.93 25.80 -7.29
CA THR A 59 10.60 25.67 -5.99
C THR A 59 10.40 24.27 -5.44
N LEU A 60 11.46 23.49 -5.39
CA LEU A 60 11.48 22.12 -4.87
C LEU A 60 11.99 22.14 -3.43
N ARG A 61 11.28 21.45 -2.54
CA ARG A 61 11.63 21.29 -1.11
C ARG A 61 11.68 19.81 -0.76
N SER A 62 12.31 19.48 0.36
CA SER A 62 12.37 18.10 0.89
C SER A 62 12.98 17.12 -0.10
N LEU A 63 14.19 17.44 -0.58
CA LEU A 63 14.89 16.66 -1.59
C LEU A 63 15.34 15.28 -1.09
N ASP A 64 15.17 14.99 0.21
CA ASP A 64 15.33 13.66 0.80
C ASP A 64 14.28 12.64 0.33
N SER A 65 13.09 13.15 -0.02
CA SER A 65 11.89 12.37 -0.30
C SER A 65 11.28 12.68 -1.67
N LEU A 66 11.60 13.83 -2.24
CA LEU A 66 11.15 14.28 -3.55
C LEU A 66 12.30 14.29 -4.55
N VAL A 67 12.13 13.55 -5.65
CA VAL A 67 13.07 13.59 -6.78
C VAL A 67 12.70 14.77 -7.69
N PRO A 68 13.57 15.77 -7.91
CA PRO A 68 13.30 16.85 -8.85
C PRO A 68 12.99 16.33 -10.25
N LEU A 69 11.83 16.71 -10.80
CA LEU A 69 11.48 16.40 -12.18
C LEU A 69 10.86 17.61 -12.88
N PHE A 70 11.05 17.64 -14.18
CA PHE A 70 10.31 18.52 -15.08
C PHE A 70 10.07 17.81 -16.41
N VAL A 71 8.99 18.20 -17.08
CA VAL A 71 8.62 17.72 -18.41
C VAL A 71 8.31 18.94 -19.27
N VAL A 72 8.79 18.92 -20.52
CA VAL A 72 8.48 19.93 -21.52
C VAL A 72 7.86 19.23 -22.72
N GLY A 73 6.69 19.68 -23.14
CA GLY A 73 6.01 19.09 -24.29
C GLY A 73 4.78 19.85 -24.73
N ASN A 74 4.26 19.48 -25.89
CA ASN A 74 3.01 20.04 -26.42
C ASN A 74 1.86 19.16 -25.95
N PHE A 75 1.37 19.46 -24.75
CA PHE A 75 0.26 18.72 -24.13
C PHE A 75 -1.04 19.48 -24.27
N ASN A 76 -2.13 18.74 -24.47
CA ASN A 76 -3.44 19.20 -24.11
C ASN A 76 -3.69 18.88 -22.63
N ALA A 77 -4.66 19.54 -22.00
CA ALA A 77 -4.94 19.34 -20.58
C ALA A 77 -6.43 19.06 -20.33
N ILE A 78 -6.70 18.13 -19.44
CA ILE A 78 -8.00 17.95 -18.79
C ILE A 78 -7.83 18.37 -17.33
N ASP A 79 -8.64 19.33 -16.91
CA ASP A 79 -8.75 19.74 -15.52
C ASP A 79 -10.06 19.18 -14.94
N ARG A 80 -9.94 18.31 -13.93
CA ARG A 80 -11.07 17.76 -13.17
C ARG A 80 -10.87 17.92 -11.66
N SER A 81 -11.90 17.55 -10.91
CA SER A 81 -11.81 17.50 -9.45
C SER A 81 -10.77 16.46 -9.03
N GLY A 82 -9.70 16.88 -8.37
CA GLY A 82 -8.66 16.00 -7.83
C GLY A 82 -7.49 15.68 -8.77
N VAL A 83 -7.61 15.93 -10.08
CA VAL A 83 -6.52 15.66 -11.04
C VAL A 83 -6.49 16.64 -12.20
N ASN A 84 -5.28 17.01 -12.61
CA ASN A 84 -4.97 17.63 -13.89
C ASN A 84 -4.22 16.61 -14.74
N VAL A 85 -4.69 16.33 -15.96
CA VAL A 85 -4.08 15.36 -16.87
C VAL A 85 -3.55 16.07 -18.12
N SER A 86 -2.24 16.13 -18.27
CA SER A 86 -1.54 16.58 -19.47
C SER A 86 -1.32 15.41 -20.43
N TYR A 87 -1.89 15.47 -21.62
CA TYR A 87 -1.95 14.34 -22.57
C TYR A 87 -1.58 14.75 -24.00
N LEU A 88 -1.13 13.79 -24.80
CA LEU A 88 -0.78 13.95 -26.20
C LEU A 88 -2.03 14.07 -27.07
N SER A 89 -1.99 14.84 -28.15
CA SER A 89 -3.17 15.24 -28.94
C SER A 89 -4.13 14.11 -29.36
N ASP A 90 -3.60 12.90 -29.61
CA ASP A 90 -4.41 11.77 -30.07
C ASP A 90 -4.95 10.89 -28.93
N HIS A 91 -4.68 11.23 -27.67
CA HIS A 91 -4.99 10.40 -26.49
C HIS A 91 -6.02 11.01 -25.54
N LYS A 92 -6.91 11.85 -26.07
CA LYS A 92 -7.97 12.50 -25.28
C LYS A 92 -8.85 11.49 -24.54
N SER A 93 -9.24 10.39 -25.20
CA SER A 93 -10.11 9.37 -24.60
C SER A 93 -9.43 8.74 -23.37
N GLN A 94 -8.16 8.34 -23.49
CA GLN A 94 -7.44 7.71 -22.39
C GLN A 94 -7.23 8.68 -21.21
N ALA A 95 -7.03 9.97 -21.50
CA ALA A 95 -6.96 11.00 -20.46
C ALA A 95 -8.32 11.23 -19.76
N GLU A 96 -9.42 11.16 -20.50
CA GLU A 96 -10.78 11.21 -19.93
C GLU A 96 -11.06 9.98 -19.05
N ASP A 97 -10.71 8.79 -19.51
CA ASP A 97 -10.87 7.52 -18.77
C ASP A 97 -10.05 7.55 -17.46
N TYR A 98 -8.80 8.00 -17.52
CA TYR A 98 -7.98 8.17 -16.32
C TYR A 98 -8.60 9.17 -15.33
N SER A 99 -9.13 10.29 -15.84
CA SER A 99 -9.79 11.30 -15.00
C SER A 99 -11.03 10.74 -14.30
N LEU A 100 -11.80 9.88 -14.98
CA LEU A 100 -12.95 9.18 -14.39
C LEU A 100 -12.52 8.16 -13.32
N ALA A 101 -11.41 7.45 -13.55
CA ALA A 101 -10.86 6.52 -12.56
C ALA A 101 -10.46 7.24 -11.25
N VAL A 102 -9.90 8.46 -11.35
CA VAL A 102 -9.64 9.32 -10.19
C VAL A 102 -10.93 9.69 -9.47
N GLU A 103 -11.97 10.10 -10.20
CA GLU A 103 -13.28 10.45 -9.62
C GLU A 103 -13.93 9.27 -8.89
N GLU A 104 -13.79 8.05 -9.43
CA GLU A 104 -14.27 6.82 -8.80
C GLU A 104 -13.53 6.48 -7.51
N ALA A 105 -12.20 6.63 -7.50
CA ALA A 105 -11.35 6.25 -6.36
C ALA A 105 -11.41 7.28 -5.22
N ALA A 106 -11.52 8.58 -5.52
CA ALA A 106 -11.47 9.66 -4.54
C ALA A 106 -12.38 9.49 -3.30
N PRO A 107 -13.69 9.16 -3.42
CA PRO A 107 -14.55 8.98 -2.24
C PRO A 107 -14.12 7.80 -1.36
N LEU A 108 -13.55 6.74 -1.94
CA LEU A 108 -13.06 5.59 -1.19
C LEU A 108 -11.77 5.91 -0.43
N ILE A 109 -10.82 6.60 -1.08
CA ILE A 109 -9.59 7.08 -0.43
C ILE A 109 -9.93 7.99 0.75
N ASN A 110 -10.83 8.96 0.57
CA ASN A 110 -11.25 9.83 1.65
C ASN A 110 -12.01 9.07 2.75
N LYS A 111 -12.83 8.08 2.39
CA LYS A 111 -13.51 7.21 3.38
C LYS A 111 -12.50 6.46 4.23
N TRP A 112 -11.50 5.81 3.63
CA TRP A 112 -10.55 4.97 4.37
C TRP A 112 -9.53 5.77 5.14
N PHE A 113 -8.97 6.82 4.54
CA PHE A 113 -7.78 7.47 5.06
C PHE A 113 -8.02 8.91 5.50
N GLY A 114 -9.05 9.57 4.99
CA GLY A 114 -9.25 11.01 5.16
C GLY A 114 -8.45 11.82 4.14
N ASP A 115 -8.38 13.13 4.36
CA ASP A 115 -7.65 14.07 3.50
C ASP A 115 -6.57 14.79 4.33
N HIS A 116 -5.32 14.35 4.15
CA HIS A 116 -4.15 14.87 4.83
C HIS A 116 -3.24 15.67 3.88
N ARG A 117 -3.79 16.14 2.75
CA ARG A 117 -3.04 16.97 1.80
C ARG A 117 -2.42 18.18 2.50
N VAL A 118 -1.19 18.49 2.12
CA VAL A 118 -0.43 19.64 2.65
C VAL A 118 -1.16 20.96 2.38
N LYS A 119 -1.85 21.07 1.24
CA LYS A 119 -2.64 22.24 0.84
C LYS A 119 -4.06 21.79 0.44
N PRO A 120 -5.13 22.43 0.97
CA PRO A 120 -6.49 22.15 0.53
C PRO A 120 -6.63 22.31 -0.98
N GLY A 121 -7.22 21.31 -1.63
CA GLY A 121 -7.44 21.33 -3.08
C GLY A 121 -6.21 21.00 -3.93
N LEU A 122 -5.08 20.57 -3.34
CA LEU A 122 -3.95 20.03 -4.10
C LEU A 122 -4.42 18.87 -4.98
N LYS A 123 -4.15 18.95 -6.28
CA LYS A 123 -4.51 17.94 -7.28
C LYS A 123 -3.30 17.08 -7.61
N ALA A 124 -3.58 15.85 -8.03
CA ALA A 124 -2.62 15.05 -8.75
C ALA A 124 -2.34 15.70 -10.12
N GLU A 125 -1.08 15.73 -10.53
CA GLU A 125 -0.63 16.19 -11.83
C GLU A 125 -0.16 14.98 -12.63
N VAL A 126 -0.91 14.58 -13.64
CA VAL A 126 -0.58 13.42 -14.47
C VAL A 126 -0.07 13.91 -15.80
N VAL A 127 1.11 13.46 -16.20
CA VAL A 127 1.71 13.81 -17.49
C VAL A 127 1.94 12.55 -18.28
N GLU A 128 1.39 12.52 -19.48
CA GLU A 128 1.50 11.39 -20.36
C GLU A 128 2.94 11.20 -20.88
N LEU A 129 3.42 9.96 -20.84
CA LEU A 129 4.64 9.54 -21.52
C LEU A 129 4.33 9.06 -22.95
N PRO A 130 5.12 9.47 -23.95
CA PRO A 130 4.89 9.09 -25.35
C PRO A 130 5.22 7.63 -25.65
N ASP A 131 6.14 7.04 -24.90
CA ASP A 131 6.50 5.63 -25.03
C ASP A 131 5.51 4.78 -24.22
N ARG A 132 4.75 3.94 -24.92
CA ARG A 132 3.70 3.08 -24.34
C ARG A 132 4.26 1.99 -23.43
N ASP A 133 5.53 1.65 -23.59
CA ASP A 133 6.22 0.63 -22.81
C ASP A 133 7.03 1.25 -21.65
N ALA A 134 6.98 2.59 -21.49
CA ALA A 134 7.68 3.25 -20.39
C ALA A 134 7.09 2.86 -19.03
N ALA A 135 7.96 2.59 -18.07
CA ALA A 135 7.54 2.41 -16.69
C ALA A 135 6.97 3.72 -16.13
N PRO A 136 5.86 3.69 -15.38
CA PRO A 136 5.37 4.86 -14.66
C PRO A 136 6.41 5.36 -13.66
N PHE A 137 6.45 6.67 -13.45
CA PHE A 137 7.34 7.29 -12.47
C PHE A 137 6.59 8.37 -11.70
N GLU A 138 6.74 8.38 -10.38
CA GLU A 138 6.03 9.30 -9.50
C GLU A 138 7.01 10.09 -8.63
N SER A 139 6.73 11.37 -8.42
CA SER A 139 7.45 12.17 -7.44
C SER A 139 6.57 13.31 -6.94
N GLY A 140 6.22 13.27 -5.65
CA GLY A 140 5.27 14.21 -5.06
C GLY A 140 3.88 14.02 -5.64
N ASN A 141 3.25 15.11 -6.07
CA ASN A 141 1.93 15.06 -6.70
C ASN A 141 1.98 14.81 -8.22
N VAL A 142 3.17 14.64 -8.82
CA VAL A 142 3.32 14.41 -10.27
C VAL A 142 3.52 12.93 -10.57
N LEU A 143 2.71 12.40 -11.48
CA LEU A 143 2.81 11.05 -12.05
C LEU A 143 3.08 11.14 -13.55
N LEU A 144 4.18 10.54 -13.99
CA LEU A 144 4.49 10.30 -15.39
C LEU A 144 4.03 8.88 -15.75
N ILE A 145 3.16 8.73 -16.75
CA ILE A 145 2.59 7.43 -17.10
C ILE A 145 2.25 7.34 -18.59
N PRO A 146 2.48 6.21 -19.28
CA PRO A 146 1.84 5.97 -20.58
C PRO A 146 0.34 5.77 -20.38
N LEU A 147 -0.47 6.71 -20.87
CA LEU A 147 -1.92 6.54 -20.86
C LEU A 147 -2.28 5.36 -21.79
N SER A 148 -3.13 4.47 -21.30
CA SER A 148 -3.47 3.22 -22.00
C SER A 148 -4.96 2.93 -21.90
N SER A 149 -5.45 2.03 -22.76
CA SER A 149 -6.83 1.54 -22.72
C SER A 149 -7.05 0.42 -21.69
N ASN A 150 -6.05 0.09 -20.87
CA ASN A 150 -6.20 -0.90 -19.79
C ASN A 150 -6.83 -0.19 -18.58
N GLU A 151 -8.16 -0.21 -18.52
CA GLU A 151 -8.95 0.46 -17.48
C GLU A 151 -8.50 0.06 -16.06
N ASN A 152 -8.26 -1.23 -15.81
CA ASN A 152 -7.84 -1.69 -14.49
C ASN A 152 -6.45 -1.16 -14.12
N ALA A 153 -5.49 -1.14 -15.06
CA ALA A 153 -4.16 -0.57 -14.81
C ALA A 153 -4.24 0.95 -14.51
N MET A 154 -5.07 1.68 -15.25
CA MET A 154 -5.30 3.11 -15.02
C MET A 154 -5.97 3.36 -13.66
N LEU A 155 -6.96 2.54 -13.29
CA LEU A 155 -7.63 2.62 -12.00
C LEU A 155 -6.70 2.34 -10.82
N MET A 156 -5.89 1.28 -10.90
CA MET A 156 -4.90 0.97 -9.86
C MET A 156 -3.85 2.07 -9.72
N SER A 157 -3.45 2.69 -10.83
CA SER A 157 -2.52 3.84 -10.84
C SER A 157 -3.18 5.09 -10.23
N ALA A 158 -4.44 5.35 -10.54
CA ALA A 158 -5.21 6.45 -9.95
C ALA A 158 -5.38 6.30 -8.43
N ILE A 159 -5.69 5.09 -7.95
CA ILE A 159 -5.77 4.75 -6.52
C ILE A 159 -4.43 5.03 -5.82
N GLN A 160 -3.32 4.61 -6.43
CA GLN A 160 -1.99 4.86 -5.88
C GLN A 160 -1.71 6.36 -5.79
N GLN A 161 -1.86 7.10 -6.90
CA GLN A 161 -1.57 8.53 -6.95
C GLN A 161 -2.44 9.34 -5.98
N LEU A 162 -3.72 8.99 -5.87
CA LEU A 162 -4.62 9.63 -4.92
C LEU A 162 -4.24 9.31 -3.48
N THR A 163 -3.78 8.10 -3.19
CA THR A 163 -3.34 7.74 -1.85
C THR A 163 -2.09 8.52 -1.46
N HIS A 164 -1.07 8.55 -2.33
CA HIS A 164 0.17 9.30 -2.06
C HIS A 164 -0.06 10.80 -1.89
N SER A 165 -0.93 11.39 -2.71
CA SER A 165 -1.29 12.80 -2.57
C SER A 165 -2.14 13.07 -1.32
N SER A 166 -3.11 12.20 -1.00
CA SER A 166 -4.04 12.40 0.12
C SER A 166 -3.45 12.04 1.49
N PHE A 167 -2.40 11.20 1.53
CA PHE A 167 -1.80 10.70 2.76
C PHE A 167 -0.27 10.80 2.70
N PRO A 168 0.30 12.01 2.80
CA PRO A 168 1.75 12.18 2.79
C PRO A 168 2.38 11.59 4.06
N SER A 169 3.41 10.75 3.88
CA SER A 169 4.23 10.23 4.98
C SER A 169 5.70 10.18 4.57
N SER A 170 6.60 10.47 5.51
CA SER A 170 8.05 10.31 5.34
C SER A 170 8.50 8.84 5.45
N ARG A 171 7.62 7.94 5.93
CA ARG A 171 7.90 6.52 6.05
C ARG A 171 7.41 5.78 4.81
N ALA A 172 8.33 5.17 4.07
CA ALA A 172 8.02 4.44 2.82
C ALA A 172 6.95 3.35 3.03
N TRP A 173 7.05 2.56 4.10
CA TRP A 173 6.06 1.50 4.37
C TRP A 173 4.65 2.02 4.69
N ILE A 174 4.52 3.27 5.17
CA ILE A 174 3.22 3.91 5.35
C ILE A 174 2.77 4.47 4.00
N ARG A 175 3.57 5.32 3.36
CA ARG A 175 3.23 5.99 2.10
C ARG A 175 2.90 4.98 1.00
N ASP A 176 3.86 4.12 0.68
CA ASP A 176 3.78 3.19 -0.45
C ASP A 176 2.95 1.95 -0.06
N GLY A 177 3.01 1.52 1.20
CA GLY A 177 2.22 0.41 1.71
C GLY A 177 0.72 0.71 1.77
N LEU A 178 0.31 1.92 2.18
CA LEU A 178 -1.10 2.31 2.15
C LEU A 178 -1.64 2.40 0.73
N ALA A 179 -0.85 2.86 -0.24
CA ALA A 179 -1.26 2.87 -1.64
C ALA A 179 -1.55 1.46 -2.17
N ARG A 180 -0.69 0.48 -1.87
CA ARG A 180 -0.96 -0.94 -2.20
C ARG A 180 -2.15 -1.49 -1.43
N TYR A 181 -2.27 -1.20 -0.14
CA TYR A 181 -3.43 -1.59 0.66
C TYR A 181 -4.74 -1.00 0.12
N ALA A 182 -4.72 0.23 -0.40
CA ALA A 182 -5.87 0.87 -1.04
C ALA A 182 -6.30 0.11 -2.31
N GLN A 183 -5.36 -0.36 -3.12
CA GLN A 183 -5.64 -1.22 -4.28
C GLN A 183 -6.36 -2.51 -3.86
N VAL A 184 -5.84 -3.21 -2.83
CA VAL A 184 -6.49 -4.43 -2.31
C VAL A 184 -7.85 -4.14 -1.69
N SER A 185 -7.98 -3.03 -0.96
CA SER A 185 -9.25 -2.60 -0.35
C SER A 185 -10.30 -2.27 -1.40
N PHE A 186 -9.89 -1.68 -2.53
CA PHE A 186 -10.76 -1.43 -3.66
C PHE A 186 -11.29 -2.73 -4.27
N VAL A 187 -10.40 -3.70 -4.53
CA VAL A 187 -10.79 -5.04 -4.99
C VAL A 187 -11.74 -5.70 -4.00
N ALA A 188 -11.48 -5.60 -2.69
CA ALA A 188 -12.34 -6.14 -1.66
C ALA A 188 -13.75 -5.52 -1.67
N ASP A 189 -13.85 -4.19 -1.83
CA ASP A 189 -15.12 -3.47 -1.86
C ASP A 189 -15.92 -3.74 -3.16
N LYS A 190 -15.23 -3.98 -4.28
CA LYS A 190 -15.87 -4.20 -5.60
C LYS A 190 -16.23 -5.65 -5.89
N GLU A 191 -15.32 -6.57 -5.56
CA GLU A 191 -15.37 -7.97 -5.98
C GLU A 191 -15.49 -8.94 -4.79
N GLY A 192 -15.29 -8.45 -3.57
CA GLY A 192 -15.42 -9.23 -2.34
C GLY A 192 -14.09 -9.75 -1.80
N ARG A 193 -14.16 -10.39 -0.62
CA ARG A 193 -12.97 -10.84 0.13
C ARG A 193 -12.12 -11.83 -0.66
N ASP A 194 -12.72 -12.80 -1.35
CA ASP A 194 -11.98 -13.85 -2.04
C ASP A 194 -11.10 -13.28 -3.17
N ALA A 195 -11.62 -12.31 -3.93
CA ALA A 195 -10.86 -11.59 -4.95
C ALA A 195 -9.69 -10.80 -4.35
N ALA A 196 -9.88 -10.19 -3.17
CA ALA A 196 -8.80 -9.50 -2.45
C ALA A 196 -7.71 -10.46 -1.96
N LEU A 197 -8.08 -11.64 -1.44
CA LEU A 197 -7.12 -12.67 -1.05
C LEU A 197 -6.34 -13.23 -2.25
N GLU A 198 -7.01 -13.38 -3.40
CA GLU A 198 -6.34 -13.74 -4.65
C GLU A 198 -5.38 -12.64 -5.12
N TYR A 199 -5.79 -11.38 -5.02
CA TYR A 199 -4.92 -10.23 -5.32
C TYR A 199 -3.66 -10.25 -4.47
N LEU A 200 -3.78 -10.40 -3.14
CA LEU A 200 -2.64 -10.51 -2.22
C LEU A 200 -1.72 -11.68 -2.60
N ARG A 201 -2.28 -12.85 -2.90
CA ARG A 201 -1.53 -14.05 -3.31
C ARG A 201 -0.74 -13.82 -4.60
N ASN A 202 -1.35 -13.16 -5.58
CA ASN A 202 -0.71 -12.89 -6.88
C ASN A 202 0.46 -11.91 -6.76
N HIS A 203 0.43 -11.00 -5.78
CA HIS A 203 1.48 -10.03 -5.53
C HIS A 203 2.55 -10.52 -4.55
N SER A 204 2.34 -11.61 -3.81
CA SER A 204 3.25 -12.03 -2.73
C SER A 204 4.27 -13.10 -3.12
N LYS A 205 4.24 -13.67 -4.33
CA LYS A 205 5.12 -14.79 -4.71
C LYS A 205 6.62 -14.46 -4.60
N ALA A 206 7.04 -13.32 -5.16
CA ALA A 206 8.43 -12.90 -5.10
C ALA A 206 8.85 -12.50 -3.67
N LEU A 207 7.91 -11.95 -2.89
CA LEU A 207 8.15 -11.65 -1.47
C LEU A 207 8.42 -12.93 -0.68
N ILE A 208 7.60 -13.99 -0.83
CA ILE A 208 7.80 -15.27 -0.13
C ILE A 208 9.20 -15.84 -0.42
N GLU A 209 9.66 -15.79 -1.68
CA GLU A 209 11.00 -16.27 -2.03
C GLU A 209 12.12 -15.38 -1.45
N SER A 210 11.93 -14.06 -1.43
CA SER A 210 12.85 -13.13 -0.76
C SER A 210 12.96 -13.41 0.74
N GLU A 211 11.83 -13.61 1.42
CA GLU A 211 11.73 -13.90 2.86
C GLU A 211 12.41 -15.22 3.25
N LYS A 212 12.42 -16.22 2.37
CA LYS A 212 13.17 -17.48 2.60
C LYS A 212 14.68 -17.27 2.60
N LEU A 213 15.18 -16.27 1.87
CA LEU A 213 16.61 -15.97 1.76
C LEU A 213 17.08 -14.98 2.84
N ALA A 214 16.17 -14.16 3.36
CA ALA A 214 16.47 -13.11 4.35
C ALA A 214 17.25 -13.58 5.61
N PRO A 215 17.01 -14.77 6.20
CA PRO A 215 17.77 -15.21 7.38
C PRO A 215 19.29 -15.38 7.12
N ALA A 216 19.69 -15.57 5.86
CA ALA A 216 21.09 -15.69 5.47
C ALA A 216 21.79 -14.33 5.25
N GLU A 217 21.04 -13.22 5.27
CA GLU A 217 21.57 -11.88 5.06
C GLU A 217 22.31 -11.36 6.30
N PRO A 218 23.48 -10.72 6.14
CA PRO A 218 24.28 -10.22 7.26
C PRO A 218 23.66 -9.00 7.96
N ASN A 219 22.75 -8.28 7.32
CA ASN A 219 22.12 -7.06 7.87
C ASN A 219 20.61 -7.22 8.05
N GLN A 220 20.18 -8.06 9.00
CA GLN A 220 18.77 -8.31 9.28
C GLN A 220 17.98 -7.03 9.63
N ALA A 221 18.59 -6.09 10.35
CA ALA A 221 17.92 -4.82 10.69
C ALA A 221 17.57 -3.97 9.46
N GLY A 222 18.34 -4.10 8.38
CA GLY A 222 18.10 -3.43 7.11
C GLY A 222 16.91 -3.97 6.33
N HIS A 223 16.44 -5.19 6.62
CA HIS A 223 15.26 -5.79 5.97
C HIS A 223 13.93 -5.32 6.57
N SER A 224 13.94 -4.73 7.77
CA SER A 224 12.72 -4.18 8.38
C SER A 224 12.03 -3.10 7.54
N LEU A 225 10.70 -3.03 7.61
CA LEU A 225 9.90 -2.05 6.86
C LEU A 225 10.24 -0.60 7.19
N ILE A 226 10.83 -0.33 8.36
CA ILE A 226 11.26 1.01 8.75
C ILE A 226 12.66 1.39 8.22
N ASN A 227 13.46 0.43 7.74
CA ASN A 227 14.85 0.64 7.35
C ASN A 227 15.17 0.22 5.90
N SER A 228 14.36 -0.65 5.29
CA SER A 228 14.61 -1.17 3.94
C SER A 228 14.51 -0.09 2.88
N ASP A 229 15.45 -0.13 1.92
CA ASP A 229 15.44 0.71 0.72
C ASP A 229 14.98 -0.03 -0.55
N ASP A 230 14.66 -1.32 -0.43
CA ASP A 230 14.04 -2.10 -1.50
C ASP A 230 12.55 -1.73 -1.59
N GLU A 231 12.24 -0.86 -2.55
CA GLU A 231 10.90 -0.35 -2.79
C GLU A 231 9.88 -1.47 -3.08
N PHE A 232 10.27 -2.47 -3.87
CA PHE A 232 9.39 -3.60 -4.21
C PHE A 232 9.05 -4.42 -2.96
N TYR A 233 10.07 -4.70 -2.14
CA TYR A 233 9.89 -5.41 -0.89
C TYR A 233 8.99 -4.63 0.08
N VAL A 234 9.28 -3.34 0.30
CA VAL A 234 8.50 -2.48 1.20
C VAL A 234 7.04 -2.40 0.76
N GLN A 235 6.77 -2.15 -0.51
CA GLN A 235 5.41 -2.08 -1.05
C GLN A 235 4.63 -3.38 -0.81
N THR A 236 5.22 -4.51 -1.18
CA THR A 236 4.54 -5.81 -1.16
C THR A 236 4.31 -6.30 0.26
N LYS A 237 5.31 -6.15 1.14
CA LYS A 237 5.18 -6.57 2.54
C LYS A 237 4.27 -5.65 3.31
N ALA A 238 4.39 -4.33 3.16
CA ALA A 238 3.53 -3.39 3.84
C ALA A 238 2.06 -3.55 3.42
N MET A 239 1.77 -3.87 2.15
CA MET A 239 0.42 -4.23 1.69
C MET A 239 -0.20 -5.35 2.54
N ASN A 240 0.54 -6.44 2.73
CA ASN A 240 0.09 -7.58 3.54
C ASN A 240 -0.05 -7.21 5.01
N VAL A 241 0.91 -6.44 5.56
CA VAL A 241 0.85 -5.94 6.95
C VAL A 241 -0.41 -5.10 7.19
N TRP A 242 -0.71 -4.14 6.31
CA TRP A 242 -1.90 -3.31 6.41
C TRP A 242 -3.20 -4.13 6.29
N TRP A 243 -3.22 -5.12 5.39
CA TRP A 243 -4.36 -6.03 5.27
C TRP A 243 -4.58 -6.86 6.53
N THR A 244 -3.53 -7.49 7.06
CA THR A 244 -3.59 -8.26 8.32
C THR A 244 -3.98 -7.36 9.50
N LEU A 245 -3.46 -6.13 9.56
CA LEU A 245 -3.84 -5.16 10.58
C LEU A 245 -5.33 -4.83 10.52
N ARG A 246 -5.89 -4.54 9.33
CA ARG A 246 -7.34 -4.34 9.12
C ARG A 246 -8.14 -5.55 9.58
N ASP A 247 -7.69 -6.75 9.25
CA ASP A 247 -8.38 -8.00 9.60
C ASP A 247 -8.38 -8.26 11.12
N MET A 248 -7.33 -7.84 11.84
CA MET A 248 -7.27 -7.91 13.30
C MET A 248 -8.10 -6.83 14.00
N VAL A 249 -7.96 -5.56 13.62
CA VAL A 249 -8.55 -4.44 14.38
C VAL A 249 -9.93 -4.02 13.87
N GLY A 250 -10.31 -4.47 12.67
CA GLY A 250 -11.51 -4.05 11.98
C GLY A 250 -11.30 -2.76 11.17
N GLN A 251 -12.10 -2.62 10.11
CA GLN A 251 -12.00 -1.49 9.19
C GLN A 251 -12.31 -0.15 9.86
N ASP A 252 -13.29 -0.09 10.76
CA ASP A 252 -13.71 1.16 11.40
C ASP A 252 -12.61 1.72 12.32
N ALA A 253 -12.00 0.86 13.15
CA ALA A 253 -10.91 1.27 14.04
C ALA A 253 -9.66 1.69 13.24
N LEU A 254 -9.30 0.92 12.20
CA LEU A 254 -8.17 1.26 11.33
C LEU A 254 -8.41 2.59 10.61
N SER A 255 -9.60 2.79 10.04
CA SER A 255 -9.93 4.03 9.33
C SER A 255 -9.93 5.23 10.28
N ALA A 256 -10.52 5.09 11.48
CA ALA A 256 -10.47 6.14 12.49
C ALA A 256 -9.02 6.49 12.90
N ALA A 257 -8.13 5.51 12.97
CA ALA A 257 -6.72 5.75 13.29
C ALA A 257 -6.02 6.52 12.16
N LEU A 258 -6.25 6.12 10.90
CA LEU A 258 -5.68 6.78 9.73
C LEU A 258 -6.19 8.22 9.58
N HIS A 259 -7.49 8.47 9.78
CA HIS A 259 -8.04 9.84 9.79
C HIS A 259 -7.44 10.75 10.87
N ASN A 260 -6.91 10.17 11.95
CA ASN A 260 -6.24 10.90 13.03
C ASN A 260 -4.73 11.09 12.79
N TYR A 261 -4.17 10.53 11.72
CA TYR A 261 -2.75 10.65 11.41
C TYR A 261 -2.35 12.09 11.09
N LYS A 262 -1.18 12.49 11.59
CA LYS A 262 -0.56 13.77 11.28
C LYS A 262 0.91 13.55 10.94
N SER A 263 1.25 13.75 9.67
CA SER A 263 2.63 13.56 9.17
C SER A 263 3.66 14.43 9.92
N GLY A 264 3.26 15.63 10.36
CA GLY A 264 4.10 16.51 11.18
C GLY A 264 4.45 15.94 12.56
N ASP A 265 3.56 15.14 13.15
CA ASP A 265 3.72 14.55 14.49
C ASP A 265 4.39 13.16 14.45
N ASP A 266 4.48 12.53 13.28
CA ASP A 266 5.14 11.24 13.07
C ASP A 266 6.67 11.36 13.18
N LYS A 267 7.15 11.41 14.41
CA LYS A 267 8.59 11.49 14.76
C LYS A 267 9.17 10.17 15.27
N SER A 268 8.33 9.18 15.56
CA SER A 268 8.73 7.89 16.13
C SER A 268 8.07 6.74 15.38
N ALA A 269 8.78 5.60 15.27
CA ALA A 269 8.30 4.45 14.49
C ALA A 269 6.97 3.86 15.01
N ASP A 270 6.69 4.07 16.29
CA ASP A 270 5.50 3.63 17.03
C ASP A 270 4.33 4.64 16.97
N TYR A 271 4.45 5.74 16.23
CA TYR A 271 3.40 6.76 16.18
C TYR A 271 2.08 6.20 15.62
N ILE A 272 2.14 5.51 14.48
CA ILE A 272 0.96 4.93 13.85
C ILE A 272 0.42 3.73 14.64
N GLU A 273 1.30 2.93 15.26
CA GLU A 273 0.93 1.87 16.19
C GLU A 273 0.02 2.43 17.29
N LYS A 274 0.48 3.48 18.00
CA LYS A 274 -0.30 4.11 19.08
C LYS A 274 -1.65 4.64 18.61
N LEU A 275 -1.74 5.18 17.39
CA LEU A 275 -3.01 5.63 16.83
C LEU A 275 -3.97 4.46 16.63
N VAL A 276 -3.50 3.34 16.09
CA VAL A 276 -4.31 2.15 15.87
C VAL A 276 -4.72 1.50 17.20
N GLU A 277 -3.80 1.35 18.15
CA GLU A 277 -4.10 0.82 19.49
C GLU A 277 -5.14 1.67 20.23
N ALA A 278 -5.06 2.99 20.11
CA ALA A 278 -6.01 3.91 20.75
C ALA A 278 -7.45 3.74 20.23
N GLN A 279 -7.62 3.44 18.93
CA GLN A 279 -8.94 3.21 18.33
C GLN A 279 -9.42 1.76 18.51
N ALA A 280 -8.50 0.79 18.42
CA ALA A 280 -8.82 -0.63 18.53
C ALA A 280 -9.02 -1.09 19.98
N HIS A 281 -8.48 -0.35 20.96
CA HIS A 281 -8.38 -0.75 22.37
C HIS A 281 -7.70 -2.11 22.55
N ARG A 282 -6.63 -2.33 21.79
CA ARG A 282 -5.85 -3.58 21.76
C ARG A 282 -4.36 -3.26 21.84
N ASP A 283 -3.62 -4.14 22.50
CA ASP A 283 -2.15 -4.16 22.44
C ASP A 283 -1.73 -4.85 21.14
N LEU A 284 -0.98 -4.10 20.32
CA LEU A 284 -0.50 -4.50 18.99
C LEU A 284 1.03 -4.46 18.92
N ALA A 285 1.72 -4.16 20.03
CA ALA A 285 3.18 -4.06 20.07
C ALA A 285 3.86 -5.33 19.55
N TRP A 286 3.31 -6.51 19.86
CA TRP A 286 3.82 -7.78 19.36
C TRP A 286 3.77 -7.88 17.82
N PHE A 287 2.71 -7.34 17.20
CA PHE A 287 2.53 -7.39 15.75
C PHE A 287 3.48 -6.43 15.06
N PHE A 288 3.56 -5.19 15.54
CA PHE A 288 4.46 -4.21 14.96
C PHE A 288 5.94 -4.58 15.16
N ASP A 289 6.32 -5.13 16.32
CA ASP A 289 7.69 -5.63 16.54
C ASP A 289 8.06 -6.71 15.52
N ASP A 290 7.20 -7.70 15.35
CA ASP A 290 7.48 -8.85 14.48
C ASP A 290 7.42 -8.49 12.99
N TRP A 291 6.43 -7.72 12.56
CA TRP A 291 6.15 -7.49 11.13
C TRP A 291 6.75 -6.21 10.56
N VAL A 292 6.94 -5.18 11.39
CA VAL A 292 7.32 -3.83 10.92
C VAL A 292 8.70 -3.43 11.38
N TYR A 293 9.00 -3.56 12.68
CA TYR A 293 10.21 -2.98 13.27
C TYR A 293 11.43 -3.86 13.22
N ARG A 294 11.28 -5.14 13.56
CA ARG A 294 12.40 -6.09 13.56
C ARG A 294 12.43 -6.98 12.35
N ASP A 295 11.28 -7.11 11.69
CA ASP A 295 11.09 -8.06 10.61
C ASP A 295 11.60 -9.46 10.99
N ARG A 296 10.73 -10.20 11.68
CA ARG A 296 10.98 -11.60 12.00
C ARG A 296 10.62 -12.52 10.83
N GLY A 297 10.50 -12.02 9.61
CA GLY A 297 10.10 -12.80 8.45
C GLY A 297 8.64 -13.26 8.49
N LEU A 298 8.35 -14.39 7.84
CA LEU A 298 6.99 -14.94 7.74
C LEU A 298 6.71 -16.03 8.78
N PRO A 299 5.44 -16.19 9.19
CA PRO A 299 4.97 -17.41 9.85
C PRO A 299 4.94 -18.60 8.88
N ASP A 300 4.81 -19.79 9.45
CA ASP A 300 4.60 -21.07 8.72
C ASP A 300 3.70 -21.96 9.58
N PHE A 301 2.42 -22.05 9.25
CA PHE A 301 1.46 -22.73 10.09
C PHE A 301 1.29 -24.20 9.71
N ARG A 302 1.00 -25.03 10.72
CA ARG A 302 0.40 -26.34 10.50
C ARG A 302 -0.51 -26.73 11.65
N ILE A 303 -1.52 -27.53 11.35
CA ILE A 303 -2.37 -28.10 12.40
C ILE A 303 -1.64 -29.31 13.02
N ALA A 304 -1.19 -29.14 14.27
CA ALA A 304 -0.49 -30.19 15.02
C ALA A 304 -1.45 -31.26 15.56
N SER A 305 -2.65 -30.87 15.99
CA SER A 305 -3.68 -31.83 16.42
C SER A 305 -5.10 -31.25 16.40
N VAL A 306 -6.09 -32.13 16.22
CA VAL A 306 -7.51 -31.81 16.36
C VAL A 306 -8.16 -32.85 17.27
N TYR A 307 -8.78 -32.39 18.36
CA TYR A 307 -9.44 -33.26 19.34
C TYR A 307 -10.91 -32.87 19.56
N PRO A 308 -11.85 -33.56 18.88
CA PRO A 308 -13.28 -33.40 19.11
C PRO A 308 -13.72 -34.10 20.40
N ARG A 309 -14.53 -33.42 21.22
CA ARG A 309 -15.17 -33.99 22.41
C ARG A 309 -16.65 -33.70 22.40
N GLU A 310 -17.49 -34.72 22.56
CA GLU A 310 -18.94 -34.55 22.71
C GLU A 310 -19.30 -33.75 23.96
N LEU A 311 -20.28 -32.85 23.81
CA LEU A 311 -20.84 -32.06 24.91
C LEU A 311 -22.09 -32.72 25.47
N VAL A 312 -22.33 -32.52 26.77
CA VAL A 312 -23.47 -33.12 27.51
C VAL A 312 -24.83 -32.75 26.90
N ASN A 313 -24.94 -31.56 26.29
CA ASN A 313 -26.17 -31.05 25.70
C ASN A 313 -26.25 -31.26 24.16
N GLY A 314 -25.40 -32.13 23.61
CA GLY A 314 -25.22 -32.30 22.17
C GLY A 314 -24.21 -31.32 21.57
N GLY A 315 -23.75 -31.63 20.35
CA GLY A 315 -22.64 -30.93 19.70
C GLY A 315 -21.26 -31.36 20.20
N TYR A 316 -20.24 -30.67 19.73
CA TYR A 316 -18.83 -30.98 19.98
C TYR A 316 -18.08 -29.72 20.42
N MET A 317 -17.19 -29.88 21.41
CA MET A 317 -16.11 -28.93 21.67
C MET A 317 -14.85 -29.50 21.05
N VAL A 318 -14.27 -28.76 20.12
CA VAL A 318 -13.12 -29.22 19.33
C VAL A 318 -11.92 -28.37 19.73
N THR A 319 -10.88 -29.02 20.26
CA THR A 319 -9.60 -28.36 20.53
C THR A 319 -8.71 -28.52 19.31
N VAL A 320 -8.31 -27.41 18.69
CA VAL A 320 -7.36 -27.39 17.58
C VAL A 320 -6.06 -26.82 18.09
N THR A 321 -4.95 -27.52 17.88
CA THR A 321 -3.59 -27.05 18.19
C THR A 321 -2.89 -26.72 16.89
N VAL A 322 -2.44 -25.48 16.77
CA VAL A 322 -1.66 -24.98 15.65
C VAL A 322 -0.21 -24.82 16.09
N GLU A 323 0.71 -25.20 15.22
CA GLU A 323 2.13 -24.90 15.35
C GLU A 323 2.52 -23.85 14.32
N ASN A 324 3.30 -22.86 14.74
CA ASN A 324 3.97 -21.91 13.86
C ASN A 324 5.46 -22.24 13.84
N THR A 325 5.92 -22.83 12.74
CA THR A 325 7.33 -23.13 12.54
C THR A 325 8.11 -21.94 11.98
N GLY A 326 7.43 -20.86 11.60
CA GLY A 326 8.00 -19.58 11.23
C GLY A 326 8.44 -18.76 12.45
N GLN A 327 8.92 -17.55 12.20
CA GLN A 327 9.58 -16.70 13.21
C GLN A 327 8.69 -15.55 13.69
N ALA A 328 7.83 -15.01 12.82
CA ALA A 328 6.85 -13.99 13.20
C ALA A 328 5.61 -14.64 13.82
N ALA A 329 5.12 -14.06 14.92
CA ALA A 329 3.80 -14.37 15.46
C ALA A 329 2.70 -13.83 14.54
N ALA A 330 1.55 -14.49 14.49
CA ALA A 330 0.37 -13.94 13.83
C ALA A 330 -0.94 -14.36 14.48
N GLU A 331 -1.99 -13.57 14.23
CA GLU A 331 -3.36 -13.89 14.60
C GLU A 331 -4.13 -14.37 13.38
N VAL A 332 -4.45 -15.66 13.34
CA VAL A 332 -5.06 -16.32 12.18
C VAL A 332 -6.43 -16.90 12.50
N PRO A 333 -7.34 -17.00 11.51
CA PRO A 333 -8.56 -17.78 11.67
C PRO A 333 -8.23 -19.28 11.71
N VAL A 334 -8.90 -20.00 12.61
CA VAL A 334 -8.95 -21.47 12.63
C VAL A 334 -10.38 -21.87 12.35
N THR A 335 -10.61 -22.47 11.18
CA THR A 335 -11.95 -22.80 10.67
C THR A 335 -12.19 -24.29 10.74
N LEU A 336 -13.30 -24.69 11.35
CA LEU A 336 -13.82 -26.05 11.32
C LEU A 336 -14.97 -26.12 10.33
N LYS A 337 -14.84 -27.03 9.36
CA LYS A 337 -15.88 -27.35 8.40
C LYS A 337 -16.65 -28.58 8.86
N MET A 338 -17.97 -28.48 8.81
CA MET A 338 -18.92 -29.53 9.16
C MET A 338 -19.87 -29.76 7.99
N THR A 339 -20.69 -30.82 8.06
CA THR A 339 -21.71 -31.12 7.04
C THR A 339 -22.69 -29.97 6.81
N ASN A 340 -23.00 -29.20 7.86
CA ASN A 340 -24.03 -28.16 7.86
C ASN A 340 -23.48 -26.73 8.00
N GLY A 341 -22.22 -26.49 7.64
CA GLY A 341 -21.61 -25.16 7.62
C GLY A 341 -20.23 -25.13 8.26
N GLU A 342 -19.80 -23.93 8.65
CA GLU A 342 -18.47 -23.69 9.19
C GLU A 342 -18.53 -22.88 10.49
N ARG A 343 -17.49 -23.02 11.32
CA ARG A 343 -17.24 -22.23 12.53
C ARG A 343 -15.78 -21.84 12.55
N ALA A 344 -15.49 -20.57 12.83
CA ALA A 344 -14.13 -20.06 12.90
C ALA A 344 -13.93 -19.31 14.21
N GLU A 345 -12.73 -19.43 14.77
CA GLU A 345 -12.25 -18.63 15.91
C GLU A 345 -10.86 -18.10 15.57
N ARG A 346 -10.49 -16.94 16.10
CA ARG A 346 -9.14 -16.39 15.90
C ARG A 346 -8.18 -16.94 16.95
N LEU A 347 -6.94 -17.20 16.53
CA LEU A 347 -5.88 -17.71 17.37
C LEU A 347 -4.58 -16.94 17.11
N VAL A 348 -4.00 -16.38 18.17
CA VAL A 348 -2.62 -15.86 18.13
C VAL A 348 -1.67 -17.03 18.33
N VAL A 349 -0.79 -17.26 17.36
CA VAL A 349 0.23 -18.31 17.41
C VAL A 349 1.61 -17.65 17.42
N PRO A 350 2.34 -17.68 18.55
CA PRO A 350 3.69 -17.11 18.60
C PRO A 350 4.64 -17.83 17.63
N GLY A 351 5.64 -17.11 17.11
CA GLY A 351 6.69 -17.71 16.30
C GLY A 351 7.43 -18.84 17.04
N LYS A 352 7.82 -19.88 16.31
CA LYS A 352 8.51 -21.08 16.84
C LYS A 352 7.79 -21.74 18.03
N SER A 353 6.46 -21.69 18.04
CA SER A 353 5.64 -22.16 19.16
C SER A 353 4.36 -22.82 18.69
N THR A 354 3.61 -23.37 19.64
CA THR A 354 2.24 -23.84 19.43
C THR A 354 1.24 -23.00 20.22
N ALA A 355 -0.01 -23.00 19.77
CA ALA A 355 -1.15 -22.44 20.49
C ALA A 355 -2.40 -23.28 20.19
N SER A 356 -3.39 -23.24 21.09
CA SER A 356 -4.63 -24.00 20.92
C SER A 356 -5.87 -23.11 21.06
N VAL A 357 -6.88 -23.41 20.27
CA VAL A 357 -8.21 -22.79 20.34
C VAL A 357 -9.27 -23.85 20.55
N ARG A 358 -10.36 -23.50 21.24
CA ARG A 358 -11.52 -24.37 21.45
C ARG A 358 -12.72 -23.80 20.73
N ILE A 359 -13.30 -24.57 19.83
CA ILE A 359 -14.42 -24.16 18.99
C ILE A 359 -15.62 -25.06 19.28
N VAL A 360 -16.78 -24.45 19.48
CA VAL A 360 -18.03 -25.19 19.71
C VAL A 360 -18.76 -25.37 18.39
N CYS A 361 -19.05 -26.62 18.06
CA CYS A 361 -19.65 -27.05 16.81
C CYS A 361 -21.00 -27.76 17.06
N PRO A 362 -22.05 -27.47 16.28
CA PRO A 362 -23.33 -28.17 16.42
C PRO A 362 -23.30 -29.63 15.93
N SER A 363 -22.30 -29.99 15.12
CA SER A 363 -22.12 -31.33 14.54
C SER A 363 -20.64 -31.70 14.48
N PHE A 364 -20.32 -32.96 14.15
CA PHE A 364 -18.94 -33.43 14.08
C PHE A 364 -18.18 -32.72 12.94
N PRO A 365 -17.01 -32.11 13.21
CA PRO A 365 -16.22 -31.44 12.18
C PRO A 365 -15.54 -32.48 11.26
N GLN A 366 -15.50 -32.21 9.96
CA GLN A 366 -14.89 -33.07 8.95
C GLN A 366 -13.48 -32.61 8.58
N GLN A 367 -13.21 -31.33 8.77
CA GLN A 367 -11.95 -30.70 8.38
C GLN A 367 -11.68 -29.50 9.29
N ALA A 368 -10.42 -29.28 9.61
CA ALA A 368 -9.90 -28.05 10.17
C ALA A 368 -8.97 -27.38 9.14
N THR A 369 -9.00 -26.06 9.08
CA THR A 369 -8.08 -25.23 8.29
C THR A 369 -7.55 -24.13 9.20
N VAL A 370 -6.23 -23.93 9.22
CA VAL A 370 -5.60 -22.75 9.82
C VAL A 370 -5.26 -21.77 8.70
N ASN A 371 -5.52 -20.48 8.92
CA ASN A 371 -5.31 -19.41 7.95
C ASN A 371 -6.11 -19.59 6.64
N ASP A 372 -6.89 -18.59 6.27
CA ASP A 372 -7.64 -18.57 5.00
C ASP A 372 -6.89 -17.85 3.87
N GLY A 373 -5.62 -17.50 4.12
CA GLY A 373 -4.80 -16.65 3.25
C GLY A 373 -4.86 -15.16 3.61
N SER A 374 -5.53 -14.79 4.72
CA SER A 374 -5.57 -13.42 5.22
C SER A 374 -4.26 -12.98 5.90
N VAL A 375 -3.42 -13.92 6.30
CA VAL A 375 -2.06 -13.66 6.76
C VAL A 375 -1.10 -14.29 5.77
N LEU A 376 -0.09 -13.54 5.35
CA LEU A 376 0.97 -14.07 4.48
C LEU A 376 1.83 -15.06 5.25
N GLU A 377 2.08 -16.24 4.68
CA GLU A 377 2.95 -17.26 5.26
C GLU A 377 3.85 -17.93 4.21
N SER A 378 4.86 -18.68 4.66
CA SER A 378 5.87 -19.28 3.77
C SER A 378 5.44 -20.54 3.02
N ASP A 379 4.51 -21.32 3.59
CA ASP A 379 3.95 -22.54 3.01
C ASP A 379 2.48 -22.66 3.42
N THR A 380 1.59 -22.89 2.45
CA THR A 380 0.15 -23.06 2.68
C THR A 380 -0.32 -24.50 2.40
N ASN A 381 0.61 -25.43 2.12
CA ASN A 381 0.27 -26.82 1.77
C ASN A 381 -0.06 -27.70 2.99
N ASN A 382 0.18 -27.18 4.19
CA ASN A 382 0.09 -27.85 5.49
C ASN A 382 -1.02 -27.28 6.40
N ASP A 383 -1.85 -26.38 5.87
CA ASP A 383 -2.93 -25.70 6.60
C ASP A 383 -4.16 -26.54 6.89
N VAL A 384 -4.33 -27.63 6.13
CA VAL A 384 -5.56 -28.43 6.14
C VAL A 384 -5.37 -29.75 6.88
N TYR A 385 -6.25 -30.03 7.85
CA TYR A 385 -6.31 -31.29 8.58
C TYR A 385 -7.67 -31.96 8.39
N LYS A 386 -7.68 -33.19 7.85
CA LYS A 386 -8.91 -34.00 7.75
C LYS A 386 -9.17 -34.71 9.07
N ILE A 387 -10.39 -34.62 9.57
CA ILE A 387 -10.77 -35.16 10.86
C ILE A 387 -11.51 -36.48 10.63
N GLU A 388 -10.90 -37.57 11.08
CA GLU A 388 -11.52 -38.88 11.08
C GLU A 388 -12.38 -39.04 12.34
N ARG A 389 -13.47 -39.80 12.21
CA ARG A 389 -14.47 -39.99 13.26
C ARG A 389 -14.11 -41.10 14.23
#